data_AF-A0A455SZS0-F1
#
_entry.id   AF-A0A455SZS0-F1
#
_cell.length_a   1.000
_cell.length_b   1.000
_cell.length_c   1.000
_cell.angle_alpha   90.00
_cell.angle_beta   90.00
_cell.angle_gamma   90.00
#
_symmetry.space_group_name_H-M   'P 1'
#
loop_
_entity.id
_entity.type
_entity.pdbx_description
1 polymer ?
#
loop_
_entity_poly.entity_id
_entity_poly.type
_entity_poly.pdbx_seq_one_letter_code
_entity_poly.pdbx_strand_id
1 'polypeptide(L)'
;MASDQTRQQQGQAAKPLCPRCHKADLVKTSLEAYRSGISRLAPPPMPGRQTPMINLVGPAVVLVGLAIFFIFVVLGEGVSGTGGPGLLAQVIITLLIIIAALVVSFIAFQRVVKSDAEATLRYPAWDRALENWRHLYYCSRDDLIFEGQQGKVVSDEALKALLRVDVEPQQVAQQSRSAAASSHS
;
A
#
# COMPACT_ATOMS: atom_id res chain seq x y z
N MET A 1 8.17 21.55 32.05
CA MET A 1 9.33 21.62 31.11
C MET A 1 10.34 20.47 31.30
N ALA A 2 10.06 19.44 32.12
CA ALA A 2 11.00 18.33 32.39
C ALA A 2 10.67 17.01 31.65
N SER A 3 9.62 16.98 30.82
CA SER A 3 9.13 15.76 30.16
C SER A 3 9.66 15.54 28.73
N ASP A 4 10.36 16.53 28.14
CA ASP A 4 10.93 16.39 26.78
C ASP A 4 12.34 15.80 26.75
N GLN A 5 13.11 15.91 27.84
CA GLN A 5 14.49 15.39 27.88
C GLN A 5 14.54 13.86 27.98
N THR A 6 13.53 13.21 28.57
CA THR A 6 13.53 11.75 28.77
C THR A 6 13.32 10.98 27.46
N ARG A 7 12.63 11.58 26.46
CA ARG A 7 12.48 10.96 25.13
C ARG A 7 13.74 11.02 24.27
N GLN A 8 14.68 11.93 24.58
CA GLN A 8 15.94 12.03 23.86
C GLN A 8 17.00 11.01 24.34
N GLN A 9 16.83 10.37 25.50
CA GLN A 9 17.79 9.40 26.03
C GLN A 9 17.44 7.93 25.75
N GLN A 10 16.19 7.59 25.45
CA GLN A 10 15.78 6.19 25.21
C GLN A 10 16.19 5.61 23.84
N GLY A 11 16.96 6.36 23.04
CA GLY A 11 17.55 5.91 21.77
C GLY A 11 19.08 5.85 21.75
N GLN A 12 19.75 5.94 22.90
CA GLN A 12 21.21 5.75 22.98
C GLN A 12 21.56 4.25 23.00
N ALA A 13 21.13 3.50 21.98
CA ALA A 13 21.94 2.37 21.55
C ALA A 13 23.28 2.98 21.13
N ALA A 14 24.39 2.50 21.70
CA ALA A 14 25.73 3.05 21.46
C ALA A 14 25.93 3.37 19.98
N LYS A 15 26.08 4.67 19.65
CA LYS A 15 26.24 5.10 18.25
C LYS A 15 27.46 4.37 17.68
N PRO A 16 27.30 3.62 16.58
CA PRO A 16 28.40 2.86 16.02
C PRO A 16 29.49 3.82 15.52
N LEU A 17 30.74 3.41 15.71
CA LEU A 17 31.90 4.14 15.22
C LEU A 17 31.91 4.06 13.69
N CYS A 18 32.22 5.18 13.02
CA CYS A 18 32.41 5.16 11.57
C CYS A 18 33.59 4.23 11.21
N PRO A 19 33.45 3.29 10.26
CA PRO A 19 34.52 2.36 9.88
C PRO A 19 35.72 3.05 9.20
N ARG A 20 35.57 4.30 8.75
CA ARG A 20 36.63 5.06 8.08
C ARG A 20 37.33 6.03 9.03
N CYS A 21 36.59 6.98 9.62
CA CYS A 21 37.18 7.98 10.52
C CYS A 21 37.24 7.57 12.00
N HIS A 22 36.64 6.43 12.39
CA HIS A 22 36.63 5.91 13.77
C HIS A 22 36.05 6.90 14.81
N LYS A 23 35.23 7.86 14.37
CA LYS A 23 34.56 8.84 15.24
C LYS A 23 33.04 8.70 15.13
N ALA A 24 32.34 8.96 16.23
CA ALA A 24 30.88 8.91 16.32
C ALA A 24 30.24 10.32 16.34
N ASP A 25 31.05 11.38 16.34
CA ASP A 25 30.62 12.79 16.47
C ASP A 25 29.74 13.24 15.30
N LEU A 26 30.08 12.80 14.09
CA LEU A 26 29.45 13.20 12.84
C LEU A 26 28.61 12.08 12.19
N VAL A 27 28.30 11.04 12.98
CA VAL A 27 27.45 9.92 12.58
C VAL A 27 25.99 10.24 12.89
N LYS A 28 25.18 10.26 11.82
CA LYS A 28 23.73 10.49 11.84
C LYS A 28 22.99 9.21 11.53
N THR A 29 21.80 9.07 12.10
CA THR A 29 20.87 7.98 11.71
C THR A 29 20.32 8.25 10.31
N SER A 30 19.85 7.22 9.61
CA SER A 30 19.21 7.36 8.29
C SER A 30 18.10 8.41 8.26
N LEU A 31 17.26 8.45 9.30
CA LEU A 31 16.20 9.45 9.46
C LEU A 31 16.74 10.88 9.60
N GLU A 32 17.77 11.06 10.43
CA GLU A 32 18.36 12.37 10.69
C GLU A 32 19.15 12.88 9.47
N ALA A 33 19.84 11.99 8.76
CA ALA A 33 20.49 12.29 7.50
C ALA A 33 19.48 12.77 6.45
N TYR A 34 18.36 12.07 6.30
CA TYR A 34 17.28 12.46 5.40
C TYR A 34 16.69 13.82 5.75
N ARG A 35 16.38 14.07 7.03
CA ARG A 35 15.88 15.38 7.51
C ARG A 35 16.88 16.51 7.29
N SER A 36 18.18 16.21 7.30
CA SER A 36 19.23 17.19 6.98
C SER A 36 19.41 17.47 5.48
N GLY A 37 18.54 16.92 4.61
CA GLY A 37 18.52 17.19 3.17
C GLY A 37 19.23 16.14 2.31
N ILE A 38 19.69 15.04 2.90
CA ILE A 38 20.35 13.96 2.16
C ILE A 38 19.27 13.05 1.57
N SER A 39 18.78 13.44 0.40
CA SER A 39 17.70 12.73 -0.33
C SER A 39 18.07 11.30 -0.76
N ARG A 40 19.36 10.95 -0.75
CA ARG A 40 19.85 9.59 -1.04
C ARG A 40 19.40 8.55 -0.01
N LEU A 41 19.15 8.95 1.24
CA LEU A 41 18.62 8.07 2.30
C LEU A 41 17.11 8.22 2.47
N ALA A 42 16.38 8.51 1.38
CA ALA A 42 14.92 8.55 1.44
C ALA A 42 14.37 7.20 1.94
N PRO A 43 13.39 7.21 2.86
CA PRO A 43 12.75 5.99 3.31
C PRO A 43 12.07 5.28 2.13
N PRO A 44 11.97 3.94 2.15
CA PRO A 44 11.31 3.21 1.09
C PRO A 44 9.85 3.67 0.95
N PRO A 45 9.36 3.94 -0.27
CA PRO A 45 7.99 4.40 -0.48
C PRO A 45 7.03 3.35 0.06
N MET A 46 6.09 3.77 0.89
CA MET A 46 5.06 2.88 1.42
C MET A 46 4.26 2.29 0.25
N PRO A 47 3.96 0.97 0.22
CA PRO A 47 3.11 0.38 -0.80
C PRO A 47 1.71 0.98 -0.67
N GLY A 48 1.49 2.09 -1.38
CA GLY A 48 0.23 2.78 -1.44
C GLY A 48 -0.74 1.99 -2.32
N ARG A 49 -2.02 2.06 -1.97
CA ARG A 49 -3.12 1.55 -2.79
C ARG A 49 -3.11 2.31 -4.12
N GLN A 50 -2.54 1.73 -5.18
CA GLN A 50 -2.43 2.37 -6.49
C GLN A 50 -3.77 2.46 -7.24
N THR A 51 -4.85 1.94 -6.66
CA THR A 51 -6.18 2.12 -7.23
C THR A 51 -6.79 3.40 -6.67
N PRO A 52 -6.99 4.45 -7.50
CA PRO A 52 -7.67 5.64 -7.06
C PRO A 52 -9.09 5.23 -6.66
N MET A 53 -9.39 5.32 -5.37
CA MET A 53 -10.67 4.92 -4.76
C MET A 53 -11.87 5.57 -5.48
N ILE A 54 -11.64 6.72 -6.12
CA ILE A 54 -12.62 7.52 -6.87
C ILE A 54 -13.19 6.80 -8.11
N ASN A 55 -12.42 5.93 -8.77
CA ASN A 55 -12.90 5.19 -9.94
C ASN A 55 -13.88 4.07 -9.58
N LEU A 56 -13.98 3.71 -8.30
CA LEU A 56 -14.88 2.67 -7.81
C LEU A 56 -16.14 3.26 -7.15
N VAL A 57 -15.99 4.34 -6.40
CA VAL A 57 -17.10 5.00 -5.70
C VAL A 57 -18.06 5.67 -6.70
N GLY A 58 -17.54 6.28 -7.76
CA GLY A 58 -18.34 6.93 -8.80
C GLY A 58 -19.41 6.02 -9.43
N PRO A 59 -19.05 4.88 -10.05
CA PRO A 59 -20.03 3.99 -10.66
C PRO A 59 -21.02 3.42 -9.63
N ALA A 60 -20.60 3.11 -8.41
CA ALA A 60 -21.50 2.60 -7.38
C ALA A 60 -22.59 3.62 -6.99
N VAL A 61 -22.23 4.90 -6.83
CA VAL A 61 -23.19 5.98 -6.50
C VAL A 61 -24.17 6.21 -7.66
N VAL A 62 -23.67 6.24 -8.90
CA VAL A 62 -24.52 6.41 -10.10
C VAL A 62 -25.52 5.27 -10.20
N LEU A 63 -25.07 4.04 -9.97
CA LEU A 63 -25.88 2.82 -10.04
C LEU A 63 -27.01 2.79 -9.00
N VAL A 64 -26.70 3.17 -7.75
CA VAL A 64 -27.69 3.28 -6.67
C VAL A 64 -28.71 4.38 -6.98
N GLY A 65 -28.24 5.53 -7.48
CA GLY A 65 -29.12 6.61 -7.93
C GLY A 65 -30.06 6.17 -9.05
N LEU A 66 -29.56 5.39 -10.01
CA LEU A 66 -30.36 4.83 -11.11
C LEU A 66 -31.40 3.83 -10.58
N ALA A 67 -31.02 2.93 -9.68
CA ALA A 67 -31.95 1.98 -9.07
C ALA A 67 -33.08 2.68 -8.30
N ILE A 68 -32.75 3.70 -7.50
CA ILE A 68 -33.73 4.50 -6.76
C ILE A 68 -34.66 5.25 -7.73
N PHE A 69 -34.11 5.87 -8.78
CA PHE A 69 -34.90 6.56 -9.80
C PHE A 69 -35.93 5.63 -10.44
N PHE A 70 -35.53 4.42 -10.86
CA PHE A 70 -36.45 3.45 -11.46
C PHE A 70 -37.52 2.95 -10.48
N ILE A 71 -37.19 2.78 -9.19
CA ILE A 71 -38.20 2.48 -8.16
C ILE A 71 -39.26 3.58 -8.11
N PHE A 72 -38.87 4.86 -8.16
CA PHE A 72 -39.82 5.98 -8.20
C PHE A 72 -40.66 6.00 -9.48
N VAL A 73 -40.09 5.69 -10.65
CA VAL A 73 -40.86 5.60 -11.90
C VAL A 73 -41.92 4.49 -11.81
N VAL A 74 -41.56 3.31 -11.29
CA VAL A 74 -42.49 2.20 -11.10
C VAL A 74 -43.61 2.55 -10.10
N LEU A 75 -43.27 3.18 -8.97
CA LEU A 75 -44.27 3.64 -7.99
C LEU A 75 -45.19 4.74 -8.55
N GLY A 76 -44.66 5.62 -9.41
CA GLY A 76 -45.43 6.70 -10.05
C GLY A 76 -46.40 6.21 -11.14
N GLU A 77 -46.07 5.13 -11.85
CA GLU A 77 -46.98 4.54 -12.85
C GLU A 77 -48.05 3.64 -12.22
N GLY A 78 -47.76 3.03 -11.07
CA GLY A 78 -48.73 2.20 -10.33
C GLY A 78 -49.99 2.96 -9.89
N VAL A 79 -49.91 4.29 -9.75
CA VAL A 79 -51.05 5.15 -9.40
C VAL A 79 -51.95 5.48 -10.60
N SER A 80 -51.49 5.24 -11.83
CA SER A 80 -52.20 5.64 -13.07
C SER A 80 -53.04 4.51 -13.72
N GLY A 81 -53.11 3.32 -13.11
CA GLY A 81 -54.09 2.28 -13.47
C GLY A 81 -53.90 1.60 -14.83
N THR A 82 -52.79 1.80 -15.53
CA THR A 82 -52.56 1.24 -16.86
C THR A 82 -51.94 -0.16 -16.80
N GLY A 83 -52.78 -1.19 -16.66
CA GLY A 83 -52.41 -2.62 -16.75
C GLY A 83 -52.11 -3.11 -18.18
N GLY A 84 -51.34 -2.35 -18.95
CA GLY A 84 -51.01 -2.66 -20.36
C GLY A 84 -49.63 -3.30 -20.56
N PRO A 85 -49.27 -3.67 -21.80
CA PRO A 85 -47.96 -4.25 -22.15
C PRO A 85 -46.76 -3.34 -21.81
N GLY A 86 -46.99 -2.04 -21.60
CA GLY A 86 -45.98 -1.10 -21.11
C GLY A 86 -45.44 -1.46 -19.72
N LEU A 87 -46.31 -1.97 -18.83
CA LEU A 87 -45.91 -2.38 -17.48
C LEU A 87 -44.98 -3.61 -17.52
N LEU A 88 -45.23 -4.54 -18.46
CA LEU A 88 -44.35 -5.69 -18.68
C LEU A 88 -42.96 -5.24 -19.19
N ALA A 89 -42.93 -4.31 -20.15
CA ALA A 89 -41.68 -3.75 -20.67
C ALA A 89 -40.88 -3.01 -19.57
N GLN A 90 -41.57 -2.23 -18.74
CA GLN A 90 -41.01 -1.52 -17.59
C GLN A 90 -40.34 -2.49 -16.60
N VAL A 91 -41.04 -3.58 -16.25
CA VAL A 91 -40.51 -4.60 -15.33
C VAL A 91 -39.26 -5.28 -15.91
N ILE A 92 -39.26 -5.61 -17.20
CA ILE A 92 -38.10 -6.20 -17.87
C ILE A 92 -36.90 -5.24 -17.87
N ILE A 93 -37.12 -3.96 -18.20
CA ILE A 93 -36.06 -2.94 -18.19
C ILE A 93 -35.49 -2.77 -16.78
N THR A 94 -36.36 -2.69 -15.77
CA THR A 94 -35.95 -2.56 -14.37
C THR A 94 -35.12 -3.76 -13.93
N LEU A 95 -35.55 -4.98 -14.31
CA LEU A 95 -34.81 -6.21 -14.01
C LEU A 95 -33.43 -6.23 -14.66
N LEU A 96 -33.31 -5.82 -15.93
CA LEU A 96 -32.03 -5.75 -16.64
C LEU A 96 -31.07 -4.74 -15.97
N ILE A 97 -31.59 -3.61 -15.50
CA ILE A 97 -30.80 -2.60 -14.79
C ILE A 97 -30.31 -3.15 -13.45
N ILE A 98 -31.17 -3.85 -12.70
CA ILE A 98 -30.78 -4.50 -11.44
C ILE A 98 -29.68 -5.54 -11.70
N ILE A 99 -29.81 -6.36 -12.74
CA ILE A 99 -28.78 -7.36 -13.10
C ILE A 99 -27.46 -6.67 -13.46
N ALA A 100 -27.50 -5.65 -14.32
CA ALA A 100 -26.31 -4.88 -14.69
C ALA A 100 -25.65 -4.25 -13.45
N ALA A 101 -26.46 -3.76 -12.51
CA ALA A 101 -26.02 -3.21 -11.25
C ALA A 101 -25.28 -4.25 -10.38
N LEU A 102 -25.85 -5.44 -10.23
CA LEU A 102 -25.20 -6.53 -9.49
C LEU A 102 -23.88 -6.96 -10.13
N VAL A 103 -23.82 -7.05 -11.46
CA VAL A 103 -22.59 -7.42 -12.19
C VAL A 103 -21.49 -6.38 -11.99
N VAL A 104 -21.80 -5.09 -12.13
CA VAL A 104 -20.83 -4.01 -11.90
C VAL A 104 -20.33 -4.00 -10.46
N SER A 105 -21.24 -4.16 -9.49
CA SER A 105 -20.91 -4.26 -8.07
C SER A 105 -19.98 -5.45 -7.78
N PHE A 106 -20.25 -6.61 -8.38
CA PHE A 106 -19.43 -7.81 -8.23
C PHE A 106 -18.01 -7.63 -8.80
N ILE A 107 -17.89 -7.08 -10.01
CA ILE A 107 -16.58 -6.80 -10.63
C ILE A 107 -15.79 -5.78 -9.80
N ALA A 108 -16.47 -4.74 -9.28
CA ALA A 108 -15.88 -3.77 -8.39
C ALA A 108 -15.35 -4.42 -7.11
N PHE A 109 -16.15 -5.27 -6.47
CA PHE A 109 -15.77 -6.01 -5.26
C PHE A 109 -14.55 -6.91 -5.52
N GLN A 110 -14.54 -7.68 -6.62
CA GLN A 110 -13.39 -8.51 -6.97
C GLN A 110 -12.11 -7.71 -7.20
N ARG A 111 -12.20 -6.53 -7.82
CA ARG A 111 -11.03 -5.65 -8.01
C ARG A 111 -10.50 -5.11 -6.69
N VAL A 112 -11.37 -4.74 -5.76
CA VAL A 112 -10.98 -4.28 -4.42
C VAL A 112 -10.26 -5.39 -3.67
N VAL A 113 -10.84 -6.58 -3.63
CA VAL A 113 -10.25 -7.74 -2.94
C VAL A 113 -8.89 -8.12 -3.53
N LYS A 114 -8.76 -8.12 -4.85
CA LYS A 114 -7.46 -8.36 -5.52
C LYS A 114 -6.43 -7.27 -5.19
N SER A 115 -6.84 -6.01 -5.18
CA SER A 115 -5.96 -4.89 -4.82
C SER A 115 -5.48 -4.97 -3.37
N ASP A 116 -6.33 -5.43 -2.44
CA ASP A 116 -5.95 -5.63 -1.04
C ASP A 116 -5.01 -6.83 -0.87
N ALA A 117 -5.26 -7.92 -1.60
CA ALA A 117 -4.37 -9.08 -1.62
C ALA A 117 -2.98 -8.72 -2.16
N GLU A 118 -2.91 -7.96 -3.26
CA GLU A 118 -1.64 -7.50 -3.84
C GLU A 118 -0.88 -6.54 -2.91
N ALA A 119 -1.58 -5.64 -2.21
CA ALA A 119 -0.98 -4.78 -1.20
C ALA A 119 -0.44 -5.61 -0.02
N THR A 120 -1.21 -6.58 0.45
CA THR A 120 -0.84 -7.50 1.55
C THR A 120 0.46 -8.25 1.26
N LEU A 121 0.69 -8.65 0.00
CA LEU A 121 1.93 -9.32 -0.42
C LEU A 121 3.16 -8.40 -0.40
N ARG A 122 2.98 -7.08 -0.57
CA ARG A 122 4.08 -6.11 -0.61
C ARG A 122 4.48 -5.59 0.76
N TYR A 123 3.59 -5.64 1.76
CA TYR A 123 3.91 -5.18 3.12
C TYR A 123 5.12 -5.90 3.75
N PRO A 124 5.25 -7.24 3.69
CA PRO A 124 6.41 -7.92 4.26
C PRO A 124 7.75 -7.53 3.61
N ALA A 125 7.75 -7.28 2.29
CA ALA A 125 8.94 -6.81 1.58
C ALA A 125 9.29 -5.37 1.98
N TRP A 126 8.27 -4.52 2.11
CA TRP A 126 8.43 -3.15 2.59
C TRP A 126 8.95 -3.10 4.03
N ASP A 127 8.41 -3.92 4.93
CA ASP A 127 8.84 -3.99 6.33
C ASP A 127 10.32 -4.39 6.43
N ARG A 128 10.76 -5.36 5.63
CA ARG A 128 12.19 -5.75 5.55
C ARG A 128 13.07 -4.60 5.05
N ALA A 129 12.66 -3.93 3.98
CA ALA A 129 13.40 -2.78 3.44
C ALA A 129 13.45 -1.62 4.46
N LEU A 130 12.36 -1.40 5.20
CA LEU A 130 12.29 -0.38 6.25
C LEU A 130 13.19 -0.71 7.43
N GLU A 131 13.23 -1.97 7.85
CA GLU A 131 14.11 -2.41 8.94
C GLU A 131 15.58 -2.29 8.54
N ASN A 132 15.95 -2.72 7.33
CA ASN A 132 17.28 -2.48 6.77
C ASN A 132 17.63 -0.98 6.79
N TRP A 133 16.71 -0.12 6.33
CA TRP A 133 16.90 1.33 6.33
C TRP A 133 17.11 1.91 7.74
N ARG A 134 16.45 1.38 8.77
CA ARG A 134 16.62 1.82 10.17
C ARG A 134 18.00 1.48 10.73
N HIS A 135 18.66 0.44 10.23
CA HIS A 135 20.00 0.04 10.64
C HIS A 135 21.13 0.78 9.92
N LEU A 136 20.80 1.63 8.94
CA LEU A 136 21.78 2.43 8.20
C LEU A 136 22.15 3.72 8.94
N TYR A 137 23.44 4.00 8.93
CA TYR A 137 24.04 5.21 9.46
C TYR A 137 24.79 5.95 8.36
N TYR A 138 24.81 7.27 8.48
CA TYR A 138 25.51 8.14 7.56
C TYR A 138 26.59 8.92 8.29
N CYS A 139 27.82 8.89 7.77
CA CYS A 139 28.91 9.71 8.25
C CYS A 139 29.04 10.96 7.38
N SER A 140 28.78 12.14 7.95
CA SER A 140 28.89 13.41 7.22
C SER A 140 30.33 13.86 6.93
N ARG A 141 31.33 13.28 7.61
CA ARG A 141 32.75 13.60 7.41
C ARG A 141 33.30 12.99 6.13
N ASP A 142 32.95 11.73 5.89
CA ASP A 142 33.51 10.91 4.81
C ASP A 142 32.49 10.62 3.69
N ASP A 143 31.29 11.23 3.79
CA ASP A 143 30.14 11.07 2.88
C ASP A 143 29.85 9.60 2.53
N LEU A 144 29.73 8.77 3.57
CA LEU A 144 29.52 7.32 3.41
C LEU A 144 28.36 6.80 4.25
N ILE A 145 27.76 5.73 3.75
CA ILE A 145 26.66 5.02 4.39
C ILE A 145 27.19 3.66 4.85
N PHE A 146 26.86 3.27 6.07
CA PHE A 146 27.31 2.01 6.64
C PHE A 146 26.25 1.40 7.55
N GLU A 147 26.38 0.10 7.77
CA GLU A 147 25.47 -0.66 8.63
C GLU A 147 25.98 -0.68 10.08
N GLY A 148 25.12 -0.31 11.03
CA GLY A 148 25.55 -0.09 12.42
C GLY A 148 26.06 -1.34 13.15
N GLN A 149 25.57 -2.53 12.79
CA GLN A 149 25.98 -3.78 13.46
C GLN A 149 27.27 -4.36 12.88
N GLN A 150 27.48 -4.24 11.58
CA GLN A 150 28.59 -4.89 10.87
C GLN A 150 29.75 -3.94 10.58
N GLY A 151 29.54 -2.63 10.69
CA GLY A 151 30.52 -1.62 10.27
C GLY A 151 30.82 -1.67 8.77
N LYS A 152 30.00 -2.37 7.99
CA LYS A 152 30.20 -2.55 6.56
C LYS A 152 29.76 -1.30 5.81
N VAL A 153 30.65 -0.77 4.98
CA VAL A 153 30.33 0.33 4.07
C VAL A 153 29.43 -0.20 2.94
N VAL A 154 28.30 0.47 2.74
CA VAL A 154 27.29 0.11 1.73
C VAL A 154 27.49 1.02 0.51
N SER A 155 27.71 0.44 -0.67
CA SER A 155 27.77 1.20 -1.92
C SER A 155 26.37 1.66 -2.35
N ASP A 156 26.29 2.64 -3.25
CA ASP A 156 25.00 3.16 -3.72
C ASP A 156 24.14 2.08 -4.40
N GLU A 157 24.75 1.11 -5.07
CA GLU A 157 24.07 -0.03 -5.69
C GLU A 157 23.52 -0.99 -4.64
N ALA A 158 24.33 -1.29 -3.61
CA ALA A 158 23.91 -2.14 -2.50
C ALA A 158 22.80 -1.47 -1.68
N LEU A 159 22.86 -0.16 -1.48
CA LEU A 159 21.83 0.63 -0.83
C LEU A 159 20.50 0.54 -1.58
N LYS A 160 20.53 0.72 -2.90
CA LYS A 160 19.34 0.56 -3.75
C LYS A 160 18.78 -0.86 -3.67
N ALA A 161 19.65 -1.87 -3.65
CA ALA A 161 19.21 -3.26 -3.52
C ALA A 161 18.54 -3.55 -2.16
N LEU A 162 19.08 -3.00 -1.06
CA LEU A 162 18.51 -3.16 0.29
C LEU A 162 17.18 -2.43 0.48
N LEU A 163 16.97 -1.33 -0.25
CA LEU A 163 15.76 -0.50 -0.18
C LEU A 163 14.69 -0.89 -1.21
N ARG A 164 14.96 -1.87 -2.08
CA ARG A 164 13.97 -2.32 -3.07
C ARG A 164 12.82 -3.03 -2.36
N VAL A 165 11.62 -2.53 -2.61
CA VAL A 165 10.34 -3.08 -2.14
C VAL A 165 9.71 -3.99 -3.22
N ASP A 166 10.34 -4.08 -4.39
CA ASP A 166 9.86 -4.90 -5.49
C ASP A 166 9.94 -6.38 -5.11
N VAL A 167 8.77 -7.04 -5.06
CA VAL A 167 8.72 -8.49 -4.99
C VAL A 167 9.16 -8.98 -6.36
N GLU A 168 10.37 -9.54 -6.42
CA GLU A 168 10.88 -10.16 -7.64
C GLU A 168 9.87 -11.25 -8.08
N PRO A 169 9.35 -11.21 -9.32
CA PRO A 169 8.22 -12.05 -9.73
C PRO A 169 8.49 -13.57 -9.59
N GLN A 170 9.76 -13.97 -9.50
CA GLN A 170 10.17 -15.35 -9.23
C GLN A 170 9.78 -15.84 -7.83
N GLN A 171 9.83 -15.00 -6.80
CA GLN A 171 9.47 -15.43 -5.44
C GLN A 171 7.96 -15.67 -5.28
N VAL A 172 7.11 -14.86 -5.94
CA VAL A 172 5.65 -15.07 -5.93
C VAL A 172 5.28 -16.39 -6.61
N ALA A 173 5.94 -16.74 -7.71
CA ALA A 173 5.73 -18.00 -8.43
C ALA A 173 6.16 -19.23 -7.60
N GLN A 174 7.19 -19.09 -6.77
CA GLN A 174 7.71 -20.19 -5.96
C GLN A 174 6.91 -20.37 -4.66
N GLN A 175 6.41 -19.27 -4.09
CA GLN A 175 5.58 -19.27 -2.88
C GLN A 175 4.15 -19.77 -3.15
N SER A 176 3.59 -19.45 -4.31
CA SER A 176 2.30 -20.01 -4.76
C SER A 176 2.39 -21.51 -5.08
N ARG A 177 3.53 -22.00 -5.59
CA ARG A 177 3.77 -23.45 -5.76
C ARG A 177 3.91 -24.19 -4.44
N SER A 178 4.55 -23.61 -3.43
CA SER A 178 4.73 -24.24 -2.12
C SER A 178 3.45 -24.23 -1.28
N ALA A 179 2.64 -23.17 -1.36
CA ALA A 179 1.33 -23.11 -0.70
C ALA A 179 0.32 -24.12 -1.29
N ALA A 180 0.34 -24.34 -2.62
CA ALA A 180 -0.49 -25.35 -3.28
C ALA A 180 -0.06 -26.80 -2.98
N ALA A 181 1.23 -27.03 -2.66
CA ALA A 181 1.73 -28.35 -2.27
C ALA A 181 1.33 -28.73 -0.84
N SER A 182 1.21 -27.76 0.07
CA SER A 182 0.81 -28.00 1.46
C SER A 182 -0.69 -28.22 1.69
N SER A 183 -1.56 -27.91 0.71
CA SER A 183 -3.01 -28.11 0.83
C SER A 183 -3.50 -29.49 0.37
N HIS A 184 -2.59 -30.37 -0.05
CA HIS A 184 -2.88 -31.73 -0.54
C HIS A 184 -2.22 -32.84 0.29
N SER A 185 -1.75 -32.53 1.50
CA SER A 185 -1.23 -33.52 2.46
C SER A 185 -2.18 -33.67 3.64
#